data_AF-A0A832BS55-F1
#
_entry.id   AF-A0A832BS55-F1
#
_cell.length_a   1.000
_cell.length_b   1.000
_cell.length_c   1.000
_cell.angle_alpha   90.00
_cell.angle_beta   90.00
_cell.angle_gamma   90.00
#
_symmetry.space_group_name_H-M   'P 1'
#
loop_
_entity.id
_entity.type
_entity.pdbx_description
1 polymer ?
#
loop_
_entity_poly.entity_id
_entity_poly.type
_entity_poly.pdbx_seq_one_letter_code
_entity_poly.pdbx_strand_id
1 'polypeptide(L)'
;MKVSVITFFVASMLLGLGACRKDPARNLTVSESWVFITSGANGINFSNYKTFTIPDSVVLISNQRGSNNYETNQLAQTIIKEVGDKMTARGFTKVTKSANPDLGISISRISNTYTNVAAFNGWWDPTWGYWDPGFWGYPGFGWAPTQFVFYNTTESAWAIDLIDLKNTSGNSLRIIWSGNIRGEGIFDSRNITQLVGALFEQSPYLATN
;
A
#
# COMPACT_ATOMS: atom_id res chain seq x y z
N MET A 1 53.29 -17.20 -49.53
CA MET A 1 52.92 -15.95 -48.84
C MET A 1 51.65 -15.43 -49.52
N LYS A 2 50.40 -15.64 -49.10
CA LYS A 2 49.76 -15.72 -47.76
C LYS A 2 50.23 -14.57 -46.86
N VAL A 3 49.47 -13.48 -46.86
CA VAL A 3 49.09 -12.60 -45.73
C VAL A 3 48.56 -11.27 -46.32
N SER A 4 47.57 -10.68 -45.64
CA SER A 4 46.99 -9.33 -45.86
C SER A 4 45.82 -9.17 -46.83
N VAL A 5 44.73 -9.89 -46.58
CA VAL A 5 43.36 -9.40 -46.88
C VAL A 5 42.51 -9.27 -45.59
N ILE A 6 43.07 -9.60 -44.42
CA ILE A 6 42.35 -9.67 -43.13
C ILE A 6 42.63 -8.44 -42.24
N THR A 7 42.73 -7.24 -42.82
CA THR A 7 43.01 -6.03 -42.01
C THR A 7 42.02 -4.89 -42.25
N PHE A 8 41.01 -5.08 -43.10
CA PHE A 8 39.99 -4.05 -43.35
C PHE A 8 38.62 -4.31 -42.71
N PHE A 9 38.41 -5.46 -42.08
CA PHE A 9 37.13 -5.81 -41.44
C PHE A 9 37.08 -5.59 -39.92
N VAL A 10 38.17 -5.15 -39.29
CA VAL A 10 38.25 -4.98 -37.82
C VAL A 10 38.00 -3.51 -37.39
N ALA A 11 38.11 -2.55 -38.31
CA ALA A 11 37.93 -1.13 -37.97
C ALA A 11 36.46 -0.68 -37.83
N SER A 12 35.51 -1.44 -38.38
CA SER A 12 34.09 -1.06 -38.36
C SER A 12 33.27 -1.65 -37.20
N MET A 13 33.87 -2.51 -36.36
CA MET A 13 33.19 -3.18 -35.25
C MET A 13 33.54 -2.60 -33.86
N LEU A 14 34.25 -1.48 -33.82
CA LEU A 14 34.66 -0.80 -32.57
C LEU A 14 33.89 0.50 -32.29
N LEU A 15 32.93 0.89 -33.13
CA LEU A 15 32.08 2.08 -32.92
C LEU A 15 30.70 1.76 -32.28
N GLY A 16 30.48 0.51 -31.83
CA GLY A 16 29.18 0.04 -31.33
C GLY A 16 28.97 0.05 -29.81
N LEU A 17 29.96 0.44 -28.99
CA LEU A 17 29.87 0.34 -27.53
C LEU A 17 29.60 1.68 -26.81
N GLY A 18 29.26 2.73 -27.57
CA GLY A 18 28.88 4.04 -27.05
C GLY A 18 27.38 4.21 -26.75
N ALA A 19 26.57 3.15 -26.80
CA ALA A 19 25.24 3.22 -26.24
C ALA A 19 25.38 3.25 -24.71
N CYS A 20 25.52 4.46 -24.16
CA CYS A 20 25.08 4.76 -22.81
C CYS A 20 23.66 4.20 -22.66
N ARG A 21 23.53 2.94 -22.23
CA ARG A 21 22.29 2.50 -21.60
C ARG A 21 22.20 3.39 -20.38
N LYS A 22 21.36 4.43 -20.47
CA LYS A 22 20.94 5.24 -19.34
C LYS A 22 20.53 4.22 -18.29
N ASP A 23 21.35 4.09 -17.24
CA ASP A 23 21.06 3.18 -16.15
C ASP A 23 19.67 3.58 -15.64
N PRO A 24 18.62 2.77 -15.87
CA PRO A 24 17.25 3.18 -15.62
C PRO A 24 17.05 3.49 -14.13
N ALA A 25 17.92 3.00 -13.24
CA ALA A 25 17.87 3.27 -11.81
C ALA A 25 18.54 4.61 -11.40
N ARG A 26 19.43 5.21 -12.21
CA ARG A 26 20.21 6.40 -11.78
C ARG A 26 19.55 7.75 -12.12
N ASN A 27 18.38 7.75 -12.75
CA ASN A 27 17.73 9.01 -13.16
C ASN A 27 16.21 8.87 -13.29
N LEU A 28 15.58 8.24 -12.31
CA LEU A 28 14.12 8.17 -12.20
C LEU A 28 13.57 9.56 -11.83
N THR A 29 12.48 9.96 -12.46
CA THR A 29 11.62 11.01 -11.93
C THR A 29 10.97 10.55 -10.62
N VAL A 30 10.49 11.51 -9.81
CA VAL A 30 9.76 11.20 -8.56
C VAL A 30 8.64 10.18 -8.83
N SER A 31 7.86 10.36 -9.89
CA SER A 31 6.78 9.43 -10.25
C SER A 31 7.24 8.05 -10.68
N GLU A 32 8.40 7.95 -11.35
CA GLU A 32 8.97 6.66 -11.77
C GLU A 32 9.61 5.90 -10.59
N SER A 33 9.83 6.56 -9.45
CA SER A 33 10.29 5.90 -8.22
C SER A 33 9.17 5.19 -7.46
N TRP A 34 7.90 5.40 -7.84
CA TRP A 34 6.77 4.87 -7.10
C TRP A 34 6.56 3.39 -7.35
N VAL A 35 6.40 2.65 -6.26
CA VAL A 35 6.11 1.22 -6.27
C VAL A 35 4.78 0.99 -5.58
N PHE A 36 3.91 0.26 -6.27
CA PHE A 36 2.57 -0.08 -5.81
C PHE A 36 2.48 -1.58 -5.62
N ILE A 37 1.91 -2.01 -4.49
CA ILE A 37 1.74 -3.43 -4.16
C ILE A 37 0.31 -3.62 -3.68
N THR A 38 -0.49 -4.39 -4.41
CA THR A 38 -1.86 -4.73 -4.00
C THR A 38 -1.99 -6.22 -3.77
N SER A 39 -2.56 -6.60 -2.64
CA SER A 39 -2.78 -7.98 -2.25
C SER A 39 -4.24 -8.16 -1.83
N GLY A 40 -5.01 -8.96 -2.59
CA GLY A 40 -6.38 -9.34 -2.25
C GLY A 40 -6.43 -10.77 -1.74
N ALA A 41 -7.28 -11.04 -0.74
CA ALA A 41 -7.49 -12.40 -0.26
C ALA A 41 -8.23 -13.24 -1.31
N ASN A 42 -7.80 -14.49 -1.49
CA ASN A 42 -8.40 -15.39 -2.47
C ASN A 42 -9.86 -15.71 -2.14
N GLY A 43 -10.72 -15.80 -3.16
CA GLY A 43 -12.11 -16.22 -3.02
C GLY A 43 -13.05 -15.16 -2.42
N ILE A 44 -12.59 -13.93 -2.22
CA ILE A 44 -13.45 -12.82 -1.81
C ILE A 44 -14.18 -12.25 -3.02
N ASN A 45 -15.51 -12.21 -2.95
CA ASN A 45 -16.33 -11.47 -3.89
C ASN A 45 -16.72 -10.12 -3.28
N PHE A 46 -16.11 -9.04 -3.76
CA PHE A 46 -16.34 -7.69 -3.26
C PHE A 46 -17.75 -7.16 -3.54
N SER A 47 -18.49 -7.75 -4.49
CA SER A 47 -19.90 -7.41 -4.74
C SER A 47 -20.83 -7.71 -3.55
N ASN A 48 -20.40 -8.56 -2.62
CA ASN A 48 -21.15 -8.92 -1.41
C ASN A 48 -21.10 -7.85 -0.31
N TYR A 49 -20.22 -6.84 -0.46
CA TYR A 49 -20.08 -5.71 0.45
C TYR A 49 -20.70 -4.48 -0.21
N LYS A 50 -21.38 -3.65 0.57
CA LYS A 50 -22.08 -2.45 0.06
C LYS A 50 -21.62 -1.18 0.73
N THR A 51 -21.24 -1.27 2.00
CA THR A 51 -20.93 -0.11 2.84
C THR A 51 -19.52 -0.17 3.38
N PHE A 52 -18.92 1.00 3.56
CA PHE A 52 -17.61 1.10 4.21
C PHE A 52 -17.57 2.29 5.16
N THR A 53 -16.63 2.23 6.11
CA THR A 53 -16.26 3.38 6.92
C THR A 53 -14.75 3.56 6.94
N ILE A 54 -14.30 4.79 7.18
CA ILE A 54 -12.89 5.16 7.30
C ILE A 54 -12.77 6.09 8.52
N PRO A 55 -11.80 5.87 9.43
CA PRO A 55 -11.50 6.81 10.51
C PRO A 55 -11.12 8.18 9.95
N ASP A 56 -11.31 9.21 10.76
CA ASP A 56 -10.90 10.59 10.47
C ASP A 56 -9.39 10.83 10.72
N SER A 57 -8.64 9.76 10.98
CA SER A 57 -7.22 9.78 11.26
C SER A 57 -6.46 8.65 10.56
N VAL A 58 -5.18 8.91 10.32
CA VAL A 58 -4.20 7.96 9.79
C VAL A 58 -3.38 7.41 10.94
N VAL A 59 -3.10 6.11 10.94
CA VAL A 59 -2.18 5.48 11.89
C VAL A 59 -0.73 5.79 11.50
N LEU A 60 0.06 6.36 12.39
CA LEU A 60 1.50 6.51 12.23
C LEU A 60 2.21 5.27 12.76
N ILE A 61 2.82 4.51 11.87
CA ILE A 61 3.58 3.32 12.24
C ILE A 61 5.05 3.69 12.17
N SER A 62 5.66 3.82 13.35
CA SER A 62 7.05 4.25 13.48
C SER A 62 7.77 3.47 14.57
N ASN A 63 9.07 3.72 14.69
CA ASN A 63 9.93 3.09 15.69
C ASN A 63 9.55 3.42 17.14
N GLN A 64 8.81 4.53 17.34
CA GLN A 64 8.30 4.89 18.66
C GLN A 64 6.99 4.13 18.87
N ARG A 65 7.08 3.03 19.64
CA ARG A 65 5.91 2.29 20.12
C ARG A 65 5.09 3.18 21.05
N GLY A 66 3.78 3.27 20.83
CA GLY A 66 2.91 4.08 21.69
C GLY A 66 1.49 4.29 21.13
N SER A 67 0.56 4.64 22.01
CA SER A 67 -0.89 4.72 21.76
C SER A 67 -1.38 6.03 21.11
N ASN A 68 -0.49 7.00 20.85
CA ASN A 68 -0.86 8.35 20.39
C ASN A 68 -0.42 8.63 18.94
N ASN A 69 -0.30 7.57 18.14
CA ASN A 69 0.23 7.66 16.79
C ASN A 69 -0.89 7.84 15.75
N TYR A 70 -1.79 8.80 15.94
CA TYR A 70 -2.84 9.10 14.96
C TYR A 70 -2.66 10.51 14.39
N GLU A 71 -2.56 10.61 13.07
CA GLU A 71 -2.40 11.87 12.35
C GLU A 71 -3.75 12.33 11.80
N THR A 72 -4.14 13.57 12.12
CA THR A 72 -5.35 14.25 11.61
C THR A 72 -5.02 15.49 10.76
N ASN A 73 -3.73 15.68 10.44
CA ASN A 73 -3.24 16.82 9.68
C ASN A 73 -3.77 16.85 8.22
N GLN A 74 -3.45 17.92 7.49
CA GLN A 74 -3.94 18.09 6.11
C GLN A 74 -3.56 16.93 5.18
N LEU A 75 -2.36 16.36 5.32
CA LEU A 75 -1.92 15.21 4.52
C LEU A 75 -2.82 13.99 4.79
N ALA A 76 -3.08 13.70 6.07
CA ALA A 76 -3.98 12.63 6.49
C ALA A 76 -5.39 12.83 5.95
N GLN A 77 -5.96 14.04 6.04
CA GLN A 77 -7.29 14.34 5.51
C GLN A 77 -7.34 14.19 3.98
N THR A 78 -6.28 14.60 3.27
CA THR A 78 -6.21 14.46 1.81
C THR A 78 -6.25 12.99 1.38
N ILE A 79 -5.45 12.11 2.00
CA ILE A 79 -5.46 10.68 1.63
C ILE A 79 -6.75 9.97 2.07
N ILE A 80 -7.30 10.29 3.25
CA ILE A 80 -8.59 9.76 3.71
C ILE A 80 -9.69 10.10 2.71
N LYS A 81 -9.73 11.36 2.24
CA LYS A 81 -10.70 11.80 1.25
C LYS A 81 -10.54 11.04 -0.06
N GLU A 82 -9.32 11.00 -0.61
CA GLU A 82 -9.08 10.37 -1.91
C GLU A 82 -9.40 8.86 -1.89
N VAL A 83 -9.01 8.14 -0.84
CA VAL A 83 -9.36 6.71 -0.67
C VAL A 83 -10.87 6.54 -0.57
N GLY A 84 -11.56 7.39 0.19
CA GLY A 84 -13.01 7.38 0.28
C GLY A 84 -13.71 7.63 -1.06
N ASP A 85 -13.20 8.58 -1.85
CA ASP A 85 -13.72 8.90 -3.18
C ASP A 85 -13.49 7.73 -4.16
N LYS A 86 -12.32 7.06 -4.13
CA LYS A 86 -12.05 5.88 -4.96
C LYS A 86 -12.92 4.68 -4.61
N MET A 87 -13.23 4.47 -3.34
CA MET A 87 -14.18 3.44 -2.91
C MET A 87 -15.60 3.78 -3.35
N THR A 88 -16.00 5.05 -3.23
CA THR A 88 -17.33 5.51 -3.68
C THR A 88 -17.48 5.32 -5.20
N ALA A 89 -16.45 5.65 -5.98
CA ALA A 89 -16.43 5.45 -7.42
C ALA A 89 -16.52 3.96 -7.83
N ARG A 90 -16.21 3.02 -6.93
CA ARG A 90 -16.34 1.56 -7.11
C ARG A 90 -17.72 1.01 -6.69
N GLY A 91 -18.63 1.91 -6.33
CA GLY A 91 -20.01 1.60 -5.96
C GLY A 91 -20.24 1.24 -4.49
N PHE A 92 -19.22 1.38 -3.64
CA PHE A 92 -19.41 1.27 -2.19
C PHE A 92 -20.00 2.57 -1.62
N THR A 93 -20.81 2.48 -0.58
CA THR A 93 -21.38 3.66 0.10
C THR A 93 -20.65 3.93 1.41
N LYS A 94 -20.14 5.15 1.59
CA LYS A 94 -19.53 5.57 2.85
C LYS A 94 -20.62 5.77 3.91
N VAL A 95 -20.47 5.13 5.07
CA VAL A 95 -21.36 5.26 6.23
C VAL A 95 -20.58 5.53 7.51
N THR A 96 -21.26 5.99 8.56
CA THR A 96 -20.65 6.14 9.89
C THR A 96 -20.35 4.77 10.48
N LYS A 97 -19.36 4.69 11.37
CA LYS A 97 -19.03 3.44 12.08
C LYS A 97 -20.24 2.88 12.85
N SER A 98 -21.08 3.74 13.41
CA SER A 98 -22.30 3.35 14.13
C SER A 98 -23.38 2.73 13.24
N ALA A 99 -23.26 2.81 11.91
CA ALA A 99 -24.21 2.22 10.96
C ALA A 99 -23.90 0.76 10.61
N ASN A 100 -22.97 0.11 11.32
CA ASN A 100 -22.54 -1.28 11.08
C ASN A 100 -22.09 -1.53 9.62
N PRO A 101 -21.04 -0.82 9.15
CA PRO A 101 -20.55 -0.99 7.78
C PRO A 101 -20.07 -2.42 7.49
N ASP A 102 -20.16 -2.85 6.23
CA ASP A 102 -19.61 -4.15 5.82
C ASP A 102 -18.06 -4.17 5.84
N LEU A 103 -17.44 -3.01 5.57
CA LEU A 103 -15.99 -2.84 5.47
C LEU A 103 -15.46 -1.72 6.38
N GLY A 104 -14.35 -1.98 7.04
CA GLY A 104 -13.51 -0.95 7.65
C GLY A 104 -12.32 -0.64 6.73
N ILE A 105 -11.91 0.62 6.66
CA ILE A 105 -10.69 1.01 5.96
C ILE A 105 -9.73 1.64 6.95
N SER A 106 -8.54 1.06 7.10
CA SER A 106 -7.43 1.66 7.84
C SER A 106 -6.44 2.25 6.86
N ILE A 107 -5.93 3.44 7.14
CA ILE A 107 -4.81 4.04 6.43
C ILE A 107 -3.68 4.21 7.43
N SER A 108 -2.50 3.70 7.08
CA SER A 108 -1.29 3.81 7.89
C SER A 108 -0.17 4.50 7.12
N ARG A 109 0.45 5.50 7.75
CA ARG A 109 1.71 6.09 7.33
C ARG A 109 2.84 5.35 8.02
N ILE A 110 3.59 4.57 7.26
CA ILE A 110 4.74 3.82 7.76
C ILE A 110 5.97 4.69 7.57
N SER A 111 6.67 4.95 8.66
CA SER A 111 7.94 5.68 8.69
C SER A 111 8.92 4.88 9.56
N ASN A 112 9.41 3.77 9.02
CA ASN A 112 10.37 2.90 9.69
C ASN A 112 11.80 3.19 9.19
N THR A 113 12.72 3.40 10.13
CA THR A 113 14.13 3.67 9.80
C THR A 113 15.05 2.44 9.94
N TYR A 114 14.55 1.28 10.38
CA TYR A 114 15.39 0.10 10.61
C TYR A 114 15.28 -0.95 9.50
N THR A 115 16.43 -1.40 9.00
CA THR A 115 16.61 -2.69 8.33
C THR A 115 16.71 -3.78 9.40
N ASN A 116 15.60 -4.36 9.86
CA ASN A 116 15.69 -5.54 10.71
C ASN A 116 14.88 -6.69 10.15
N VAL A 117 15.63 -7.71 9.71
CA VAL A 117 15.15 -9.04 9.32
C VAL A 117 14.76 -9.78 10.60
N ALA A 118 13.57 -9.51 11.10
CA ALA A 118 12.87 -10.41 11.99
C ALA A 118 11.47 -10.55 11.45
N ALA A 119 11.00 -11.79 11.31
CA ALA A 119 9.63 -12.11 10.96
C ALA A 119 8.72 -11.55 12.06
N PHE A 120 8.30 -10.30 11.87
CA PHE A 120 7.36 -9.62 12.73
C PHE A 120 5.95 -9.88 12.19
N ASN A 121 4.99 -10.06 13.09
CA ASN A 121 3.59 -9.81 12.76
C ASN A 121 3.55 -8.41 12.12
N GLY A 122 2.94 -8.28 10.93
CA GLY A 122 3.08 -7.08 10.11
C GLY A 122 2.65 -5.78 10.80
N TRP A 123 2.63 -4.67 10.05
CA TRP A 123 2.33 -3.34 10.62
C TRP A 123 0.97 -3.24 11.35
N TRP A 124 0.05 -4.17 11.11
CA TRP A 124 -1.22 -4.29 11.83
C TRP A 124 -1.10 -4.83 13.26
N ASP A 125 0.10 -5.12 13.75
CA ASP A 125 0.32 -5.48 15.16
C ASP A 125 -0.04 -4.29 16.09
N PRO A 126 -0.96 -4.47 17.06
CA PRO A 126 -1.39 -3.41 17.96
C PRO A 126 -0.26 -2.73 18.73
N THR A 127 0.89 -3.39 18.92
CA THR A 127 2.05 -2.81 19.60
C THR A 127 2.65 -1.60 18.89
N TRP A 128 2.31 -1.38 17.62
CA TRP A 128 2.71 -0.22 16.82
C TRP A 128 1.68 0.91 16.78
N GLY A 129 0.57 0.76 17.52
CA GLY A 129 -0.52 1.73 17.54
C GLY A 129 -1.54 1.52 16.42
N TYR A 130 -1.52 0.37 15.74
CA TYR A 130 -2.60 -0.01 14.82
C TYR A 130 -3.93 -0.18 15.56
N TRP A 131 -5.04 -0.06 14.81
CA TRP A 131 -6.38 -0.15 15.38
C TRP A 131 -6.59 -1.47 16.13
N ASP A 132 -7.05 -1.35 17.36
CA ASP A 132 -7.59 -2.48 18.11
C ASP A 132 -8.93 -2.94 17.47
N PRO A 133 -9.21 -4.24 17.33
CA PRO A 133 -10.50 -4.73 16.83
C PRO A 133 -11.72 -4.18 17.59
N GLY A 134 -11.58 -3.83 18.86
CA GLY A 134 -12.60 -3.13 19.66
C GLY A 134 -12.95 -1.75 19.12
N PHE A 135 -12.02 -1.04 18.47
CA PHE A 135 -12.32 0.21 17.76
C PHE A 135 -13.38 -0.02 16.67
N TRP A 136 -13.33 -1.17 16.00
CA TRP A 136 -14.25 -1.56 14.93
C TRP A 136 -15.57 -2.18 15.43
N GLY A 137 -15.79 -2.22 16.75
CA GLY A 137 -16.99 -2.79 17.35
C GLY A 137 -16.84 -4.25 17.79
N TYR A 138 -15.63 -4.79 17.78
CA TYR A 138 -15.35 -6.19 18.12
C TYR A 138 -14.39 -6.29 19.33
N PRO A 139 -14.83 -5.90 20.54
CA PRO A 139 -13.97 -5.93 21.72
C PRO A 139 -13.55 -7.37 22.04
N GLY A 140 -12.27 -7.55 22.36
CA GLY A 140 -11.68 -8.86 22.65
C GLY A 140 -11.37 -9.71 21.42
N PHE A 141 -11.60 -9.21 20.21
CA PHE A 141 -11.15 -9.88 18.99
C PHE A 141 -9.65 -9.62 18.76
N GLY A 142 -9.00 -10.56 18.08
CA GLY A 142 -7.66 -10.39 17.55
C GLY A 142 -7.65 -10.05 16.05
N TRP A 143 -6.45 -9.96 15.47
CA TRP A 143 -6.26 -9.91 14.03
C TRP A 143 -5.97 -11.33 13.51
N ALA A 144 -6.73 -11.78 12.52
CA ALA A 144 -6.45 -13.03 11.82
C ALA A 144 -5.10 -12.92 11.09
N PRO A 145 -4.31 -14.01 11.01
CA PRO A 145 -3.10 -14.03 10.20
C PRO A 145 -3.44 -13.62 8.76
N THR A 146 -2.72 -12.63 8.24
CA THR A 146 -2.89 -12.21 6.85
C THR A 146 -2.20 -13.24 5.94
N GLN A 147 -2.72 -13.42 4.72
CA GLN A 147 -2.04 -14.24 3.71
C GLN A 147 -0.94 -13.45 2.98
N PHE A 148 -0.67 -12.23 3.42
CA PHE A 148 0.17 -11.27 2.72
C PHE A 148 1.56 -11.25 3.35
N VAL A 149 2.59 -11.49 2.54
CA VAL A 149 3.98 -11.40 2.98
C VAL A 149 4.46 -9.98 2.69
N PHE A 150 4.95 -9.31 3.74
CA PHE A 150 5.58 -8.00 3.61
C PHE A 150 7.01 -8.06 4.12
N TYR A 151 7.92 -7.45 3.36
CA TYR A 151 9.31 -7.31 3.74
C TYR A 151 9.48 -6.01 4.51
N ASN A 152 10.18 -6.05 5.65
CA ASN A 152 10.55 -4.88 6.42
C ASN A 152 11.95 -4.43 5.99
N THR A 153 12.05 -3.56 5.00
CA THR A 153 13.27 -2.76 4.77
C THR A 153 13.09 -1.34 5.32
N THR A 154 14.12 -0.50 5.31
CA THR A 154 13.97 0.93 5.64
C THR A 154 12.92 1.53 4.71
N GLU A 155 11.72 1.79 5.22
CA GLU A 155 10.56 1.99 4.37
C GLU A 155 9.71 3.15 4.88
N SER A 156 9.58 4.15 3.99
CA SER A 156 8.45 5.06 3.98
C SER A 156 7.38 4.45 3.08
N ALA A 157 6.17 4.27 3.61
CA ALA A 157 5.06 3.76 2.84
C ALA A 157 3.72 4.31 3.29
N TRP A 158 2.75 4.32 2.38
CA TRP A 158 1.34 4.23 2.75
C TRP A 158 0.91 2.77 2.73
N ALA A 159 0.17 2.34 3.74
CA ALA A 159 -0.58 1.09 3.73
C ALA A 159 -2.08 1.40 3.87
N ILE A 160 -2.90 0.82 3.02
CA ILE A 160 -4.36 0.98 3.02
C ILE A 160 -4.95 -0.42 3.13
N ASP A 161 -5.61 -0.71 4.24
CA ASP A 161 -6.12 -2.03 4.57
C ASP A 161 -7.65 -2.03 4.61
N LEU A 162 -8.27 -2.93 3.86
CA LEU A 162 -9.70 -3.21 3.88
C LEU A 162 -9.97 -4.38 4.83
N ILE A 163 -10.74 -4.10 5.87
CA ILE A 163 -11.06 -5.00 6.97
C ILE A 163 -12.48 -5.52 6.78
N ASP A 164 -12.64 -6.84 6.82
CA ASP A 164 -13.94 -7.48 6.77
C ASP A 164 -14.64 -7.37 8.14
N LEU A 165 -15.63 -6.47 8.21
CA LEU A 165 -16.49 -6.31 9.39
C LEU A 165 -17.76 -7.15 9.27
N LYS A 166 -18.10 -7.61 8.06
CA LYS A 166 -19.32 -8.38 7.81
C LYS A 166 -19.17 -9.86 8.17
N ASN A 167 -18.05 -10.47 7.78
CA ASN A 167 -17.82 -11.91 7.87
C ASN A 167 -16.66 -12.23 8.83
N THR A 168 -16.87 -11.99 10.11
CA THR A 168 -15.88 -12.30 11.15
C THR A 168 -15.95 -13.78 11.55
N SER A 169 -14.80 -14.40 11.84
CA SER A 169 -14.73 -15.80 12.30
C SER A 169 -13.71 -15.97 13.41
N GLY A 170 -13.99 -16.85 14.37
CA GLY A 170 -13.02 -17.26 15.40
C GLY A 170 -12.49 -16.11 16.27
N ASN A 171 -13.35 -15.15 16.63
CA ASN A 171 -12.98 -13.94 17.39
C ASN A 171 -11.81 -13.17 16.78
N SER A 172 -11.77 -13.06 15.45
CA SER A 172 -10.74 -12.31 14.75
C SER A 172 -11.31 -11.51 13.59
N LEU A 173 -10.74 -10.32 13.38
CA LEU A 173 -10.95 -9.52 12.18
C LEU A 173 -9.90 -9.87 11.13
N ARG A 174 -10.30 -9.82 9.86
CA ARG A 174 -9.42 -10.17 8.74
C ARG A 174 -9.27 -8.99 7.80
N ILE A 175 -8.04 -8.70 7.42
CA ILE A 175 -7.73 -7.82 6.29
C ILE A 175 -7.91 -8.64 5.01
N ILE A 176 -8.81 -8.21 4.14
CA ILE A 176 -9.18 -8.92 2.89
C ILE A 176 -8.61 -8.26 1.64
N TRP A 177 -8.12 -7.03 1.75
CA TRP A 177 -7.33 -6.38 0.73
C TRP A 177 -6.36 -5.41 1.39
N SER A 178 -5.13 -5.32 0.87
CA SER A 178 -4.12 -4.39 1.30
C SER A 178 -3.44 -3.76 0.10
N GLY A 179 -3.32 -2.43 0.10
CA GLY A 179 -2.63 -1.67 -0.93
C GLY A 179 -1.50 -0.84 -0.31
N ASN A 180 -0.30 -0.96 -0.87
CA ASN A 180 0.89 -0.29 -0.38
C ASN A 180 1.50 0.60 -1.46
N ILE A 181 1.95 1.79 -1.05
CA ILE A 181 2.58 2.78 -1.92
C ILE A 181 3.94 3.13 -1.32
N ARG A 182 4.98 3.04 -2.13
CA ARG A 182 6.37 3.33 -1.75
C ARG A 182 7.01 4.24 -2.80
N GLY A 183 8.10 4.90 -2.45
CA GLY A 183 8.87 5.75 -3.36
C GLY A 183 9.04 7.18 -2.84
N GLU A 184 9.65 8.02 -3.67
CA GLU A 184 9.93 9.41 -3.32
C GLU A 184 8.67 10.27 -3.34
N GLY A 185 8.55 11.25 -2.44
CA GLY A 185 7.45 12.23 -2.48
C GLY A 185 6.06 11.65 -2.20
N ILE A 186 5.96 10.41 -1.71
CA ILE A 186 4.67 9.76 -1.42
C ILE A 186 3.89 10.44 -0.28
N PHE A 187 4.57 11.21 0.58
CA PHE A 187 3.98 12.02 1.64
C PHE A 187 3.75 13.48 1.23
N ASP A 188 3.96 13.81 -0.05
CA ASP A 188 3.55 15.10 -0.60
C ASP A 188 2.06 15.07 -0.93
N SER A 189 1.29 15.98 -0.32
CA SER A 189 -0.16 16.06 -0.53
C SER A 189 -0.55 16.26 -1.99
N ARG A 190 0.33 16.85 -2.81
CA ARG A 190 0.13 17.08 -4.25
C ARG A 190 0.11 15.78 -5.05
N ASN A 191 0.77 14.73 -4.56
CA ASN A 191 0.89 13.45 -5.26
C ASN A 191 -0.24 12.48 -4.90
N ILE A 192 -0.96 12.70 -3.79
CA ILE A 192 -1.91 11.73 -3.23
C ILE A 192 -2.98 11.29 -4.23
N THR A 193 -3.58 12.22 -4.99
CA THR A 193 -4.60 11.85 -6.00
C THR A 193 -4.07 10.90 -7.05
N GLN A 194 -2.84 11.12 -7.55
CA GLN A 194 -2.22 10.24 -8.54
C GLN A 194 -1.83 8.89 -7.92
N LEU A 195 -1.25 8.92 -6.72
CA LEU A 195 -0.80 7.72 -5.99
C LEU A 195 -1.96 6.78 -5.67
N VAL A 196 -3.03 7.30 -5.07
CA VAL A 196 -4.21 6.51 -4.72
C VAL A 196 -4.93 6.06 -6.00
N GLY A 197 -5.00 6.90 -7.04
CA GLY A 197 -5.53 6.50 -8.35
C GLY A 197 -4.82 5.27 -8.91
N ALA A 198 -3.50 5.33 -9.05
CA ALA A 198 -2.69 4.25 -9.60
C ALA A 198 -2.77 2.96 -8.75
N LEU A 199 -2.80 3.08 -7.41
CA LEU A 199 -2.94 1.92 -6.54
C LEU A 199 -4.26 1.18 -6.79
N PHE A 200 -5.36 1.93 -6.88
CA PHE A 200 -6.68 1.38 -7.06
C PHE A 200 -6.89 0.80 -8.48
N GLU A 201 -6.26 1.38 -9.51
CA GLU A 201 -6.25 0.84 -10.88
C GLU A 201 -5.67 -0.59 -10.95
N GLN A 202 -4.75 -0.95 -10.06
CA GLN A 202 -4.20 -2.32 -9.97
C GLN A 202 -5.16 -3.33 -9.32
N SER A 203 -6.28 -2.87 -8.78
CA SER A 203 -7.30 -3.70 -8.15
C SER A 203 -8.66 -3.51 -8.82
N PRO A 204 -8.81 -3.87 -10.11
CA PRO A 204 -10.09 -3.73 -10.82
C PRO A 204 -11.20 -4.62 -10.23
N TYR A 205 -10.82 -5.72 -9.57
CA TYR A 205 -11.74 -6.64 -8.88
C TYR A 205 -12.34 -6.07 -7.58
N LEU A 206 -11.76 -4.98 -7.04
CA LEU A 206 -12.29 -4.31 -5.87
C LEU A 206 -13.44 -3.39 -6.31
N ALA A 207 -14.59 -3.97 -6.64
CA ALA A 207 -15.77 -3.24 -7.07
C ALA A 207 -17.05 -3.97 -6.67
N THR A 208 -18.18 -3.27 -6.73
CA THR A 208 -19.49 -3.83 -6.37
C THR A 208 -20.25 -4.44 -7.55
N ASN A 209 -19.74 -4.29 -8.77
CA ASN A 209 -20.38 -4.63 -10.04
C ASN A 209 -19.45 -5.36 -11.01
#